data_AF-H2BR40-F1
#
_entry.id   AF-H2BR40-F1
#
_cell.length_a   1.000
_cell.length_b   1.000
_cell.length_c   1.000
_cell.angle_alpha   90.00
_cell.angle_beta   90.00
_cell.angle_gamma   90.00
#
_symmetry.space_group_name_H-M   'P 1'
#
loop_
_entity.id
_entity.type
_entity.pdbx_description
1 polymer ?
#
loop_
_entity_poly.entity_id
_entity_poly.type
_entity_poly.pdbx_seq_one_letter_code
_entity_poly.pdbx_strand_id
1 'polypeptide(L)'
;MKKYTLIFLLSIITFSCNSDDDDSINNDKYTQYLTGDLISSDINFMTEEIYNNRITQTPSLKLKLITSKIFPCVNYGMSTTEFTNGKELIIRFNEILEPEVCLTAIGPAISYIDLPITTDKITFISGNIIDRYSIEINQEKICISLIENNFTSSLHTITFRIPENSFAYVCGTNSNNTSIYNDFLTILEQNPDFVGFEFEGEGRIPYPESSSGNWVNHPSKFFIYSDFQEFNKLANILNDFSAENIVENSGVTIAISSWNNIRYYSWIDN
;
A
#
# COMPACT_ATOMS: atom_id res chain seq x y z
N MET A 1 43.43 3.69 -41.19
CA MET A 1 43.21 3.95 -39.75
C MET A 1 41.92 3.25 -39.34
N LYS A 2 42.00 2.22 -38.47
CA LYS A 2 40.85 1.42 -38.04
C LYS A 2 40.03 2.20 -37.01
N LYS A 3 38.71 2.31 -37.23
CA LYS A 3 37.74 2.81 -36.24
C LYS A 3 37.37 1.65 -35.32
N TYR A 4 37.55 1.83 -34.02
CA TYR A 4 37.03 0.93 -33.00
C TYR A 4 35.67 1.46 -32.55
N THR A 5 34.61 0.71 -32.84
CA THR A 5 33.27 0.95 -32.29
C THR A 5 33.19 0.20 -30.96
N LEU A 6 33.12 0.93 -29.85
CA LEU A 6 32.93 0.36 -28.52
C LEU A 6 31.43 0.14 -28.30
N ILE A 7 30.99 -1.12 -28.28
CA ILE A 7 29.62 -1.51 -27.95
C ILE A 7 29.56 -1.68 -26.44
N PHE A 8 28.79 -0.82 -25.76
CA PHE A 8 28.43 -1.01 -24.36
C PHE A 8 27.35 -2.11 -24.30
N LEU A 9 27.74 -3.29 -23.85
CA LEU A 9 26.82 -4.37 -23.50
C LEU A 9 26.28 -4.06 -22.10
N LEU A 10 25.05 -3.53 -22.06
CA LEU A 10 24.29 -3.36 -20.83
C LEU A 10 23.84 -4.75 -20.36
N SER A 11 24.49 -5.30 -19.35
CA SER A 11 24.09 -6.55 -18.70
C SER A 11 22.82 -6.29 -17.89
N ILE A 12 21.68 -6.73 -18.41
CA ILE A 12 20.41 -6.77 -17.68
C ILE A 12 20.52 -7.92 -16.68
N ILE A 13 20.72 -7.59 -15.40
CA ILE A 13 20.63 -8.55 -14.30
C ILE A 13 19.14 -8.71 -14.00
N THR A 14 18.50 -9.70 -14.61
CA THR A 14 17.16 -10.12 -14.20
C THR A 14 17.30 -10.91 -12.90
N PHE A 15 16.92 -10.32 -11.77
CA PHE A 15 16.66 -11.08 -10.54
C PHE A 15 15.40 -11.91 -10.76
N SER A 16 15.61 -13.16 -11.18
CA SER A 16 14.61 -14.22 -11.16
C SER A 16 14.38 -14.62 -9.71
N CYS A 17 13.12 -14.56 -9.22
CA CYS A 17 12.75 -15.15 -7.94
C CYS A 17 12.91 -16.68 -8.07
N ASN A 18 14.06 -17.20 -7.66
CA ASN A 18 14.25 -18.64 -7.49
C ASN A 18 14.25 -18.92 -5.99
N SER A 19 13.21 -19.57 -5.50
CA SER A 19 13.16 -20.13 -4.16
C SER A 19 13.60 -21.59 -4.23
N ASP A 20 14.89 -21.84 -3.99
CA ASP A 20 15.36 -23.16 -3.58
C ASP A 20 15.43 -23.16 -2.05
N ASP A 21 14.42 -23.75 -1.40
CA ASP A 21 14.54 -24.31 -0.05
C ASP A 21 13.49 -25.42 0.13
N ASP A 22 13.98 -26.66 0.00
CA ASP A 22 13.25 -27.91 0.20
C ASP A 22 13.10 -28.17 1.70
N ASP A 23 12.25 -27.38 2.36
CA ASP A 23 11.85 -27.58 3.76
C ASP A 23 10.65 -28.53 3.77
N SER A 24 10.91 -29.83 3.94
CA SER A 24 9.87 -30.82 4.22
C SER A 24 8.94 -30.29 5.31
N ILE A 25 7.62 -30.28 5.04
CA ILE A 25 6.55 -29.70 5.85
C ILE A 25 6.48 -30.40 7.21
N ASN A 26 7.34 -30.00 8.16
CA ASN A 26 7.35 -30.59 9.48
C ASN A 26 6.43 -29.80 10.42
N ASN A 27 5.14 -30.16 10.43
CA ASN A 27 4.13 -29.55 11.28
C ASN A 27 4.46 -29.64 12.78
N ASP A 28 5.35 -30.56 13.18
CA ASP A 28 5.84 -30.69 14.55
C ASP A 28 6.43 -29.38 15.09
N LYS A 29 7.02 -28.53 14.22
CA LYS A 29 7.58 -27.22 14.57
C LYS A 29 6.54 -26.26 15.15
N TYR A 30 5.27 -26.37 14.76
CA TYR A 30 4.23 -25.41 15.13
C TYR A 30 3.30 -25.90 16.23
N THR A 31 3.50 -27.13 16.74
CA THR A 31 2.63 -27.76 17.74
C THR A 31 2.35 -26.87 18.95
N GLN A 32 3.33 -26.09 19.39
CA GLN A 32 3.19 -25.16 20.53
C GLN A 32 2.28 -23.95 20.26
N TYR A 33 2.00 -23.64 18.99
CA TYR A 33 1.14 -22.52 18.59
C TYR A 33 -0.29 -22.97 18.29
N LEU A 34 -0.51 -24.26 17.97
CA LEU A 34 -1.82 -24.79 17.59
C LEU A 34 -2.86 -24.64 18.71
N THR A 35 -4.09 -24.36 18.31
CA THR A 35 -5.26 -24.29 19.19
C THR A 35 -6.37 -25.17 18.63
N GLY A 36 -7.37 -25.53 19.44
CA GLY A 36 -8.53 -26.27 18.94
C GLY A 36 -9.50 -25.40 18.13
N ASP A 37 -9.45 -24.08 18.34
CA ASP A 37 -10.42 -23.14 17.80
C ASP A 37 -10.05 -22.69 16.39
N LEU A 38 -11.04 -22.73 15.50
CA LEU A 38 -10.90 -22.44 14.08
C LEU A 38 -11.70 -21.18 13.75
N ILE A 39 -11.08 -20.24 13.04
CA ILE A 39 -11.79 -19.03 12.62
C ILE A 39 -12.84 -19.35 11.56
N SER A 40 -14.04 -18.79 11.72
CA SER A 40 -15.21 -19.18 10.90
C SER A 40 -15.24 -18.59 9.47
N SER A 41 -14.11 -18.08 8.96
CA SER A 41 -14.00 -17.44 7.65
C SER A 41 -12.59 -17.58 7.10
N ASP A 42 -12.48 -17.78 5.79
CA ASP A 42 -11.22 -17.59 5.07
C ASP A 42 -10.74 -16.13 5.22
N ILE A 43 -9.42 -15.95 5.14
CA ILE A 43 -8.73 -14.69 5.36
C ILE A 43 -7.97 -14.29 4.10
N ASN A 44 -8.32 -13.13 3.56
CA ASN A 44 -7.49 -12.45 2.58
C ASN A 44 -6.46 -11.57 3.30
N PHE A 45 -5.27 -11.44 2.74
CA PHE A 45 -4.26 -10.53 3.30
C PHE A 45 -3.52 -9.75 2.21
N MET A 46 -2.91 -8.64 2.62
CA MET A 46 -2.00 -7.87 1.78
C MET A 46 -1.03 -7.06 2.63
N THR A 47 0.10 -6.69 2.07
CA THR A 47 0.98 -5.70 2.70
C THR A 47 0.48 -4.29 2.45
N GLU A 48 0.70 -3.41 3.43
CA GLU A 48 0.31 -2.02 3.35
C GLU A 48 1.24 -1.16 4.19
N GLU A 49 1.65 -0.02 3.65
CA GLU A 49 2.35 1.03 4.38
C GLU A 49 1.31 2.02 4.91
N ILE A 50 1.14 2.07 6.24
CA ILE A 50 0.10 2.88 6.88
C ILE A 50 0.69 3.95 7.80
N TYR A 51 -0.07 5.00 8.02
CA TYR A 51 0.22 6.05 9.00
C TYR A 51 -0.67 5.88 10.22
N ASN A 52 -0.09 5.87 11.42
CA ASN A 52 -0.83 5.57 12.65
C ASN A 52 -1.76 6.71 13.10
N ASN A 53 -1.55 7.92 12.58
CA ASN A 53 -2.33 9.10 12.92
C ASN A 53 -2.28 10.12 11.75
N ARG A 54 -2.82 11.32 11.97
CA ARG A 54 -2.88 12.38 10.94
C ARG A 54 -1.68 13.34 10.94
N ILE A 55 -0.61 13.03 11.67
CA ILE A 55 0.61 13.86 11.71
C ILE A 55 1.64 13.35 10.69
N THR A 56 2.60 14.22 10.37
CA THR A 56 3.76 13.87 9.55
C THR A 56 4.55 12.74 10.18
N GLN A 57 4.70 11.63 9.47
CA GLN A 57 5.44 10.46 9.92
C GLN A 57 5.82 9.56 8.74
N THR A 58 6.90 8.81 8.89
CA THR A 58 7.23 7.68 8.01
C THR A 58 6.16 6.59 8.16
N PRO A 59 5.70 5.97 7.06
CA PRO A 59 4.71 4.91 7.15
C PRO A 59 5.30 3.67 7.83
N SER A 60 4.46 2.94 8.54
CA SER A 60 4.79 1.63 9.11
C SER A 60 4.35 0.54 8.16
N LEU A 61 5.24 -0.42 7.86
CA LEU A 61 4.90 -1.60 7.07
C LEU A 61 4.07 -2.57 7.92
N LYS A 62 2.86 -2.88 7.45
CA LYS A 62 1.92 -3.77 8.11
C LYS A 62 1.44 -4.87 7.16
N LEU A 63 0.95 -5.94 7.76
CA LEU A 63 0.13 -6.95 7.09
C LEU A 63 -1.33 -6.69 7.45
N LYS A 64 -2.14 -6.33 6.45
CA LYS A 64 -3.58 -6.19 6.61
C LYS A 64 -4.25 -7.53 6.41
N LEU A 65 -5.04 -7.93 7.38
CA LEU A 65 -5.84 -9.16 7.37
C LEU A 65 -7.31 -8.77 7.20
N ILE A 66 -8.03 -9.49 6.33
CA ILE A 66 -9.41 -9.20 5.96
C ILE A 66 -10.19 -10.50 5.83
N THR A 67 -11.29 -10.66 6.54
CA THR A 67 -12.15 -11.84 6.33
C THR A 67 -12.82 -11.81 4.95
N SER A 68 -12.97 -12.98 4.32
CA SER A 68 -13.84 -13.15 3.14
C SER A 68 -15.32 -12.96 3.50
N LYS A 69 -15.72 -13.28 4.73
CA LYS A 69 -17.07 -13.02 5.24
C LYS A 69 -17.29 -11.52 5.48
N ILE A 70 -18.47 -11.04 5.11
CA ILE A 70 -18.98 -9.71 5.45
C ILE A 70 -19.83 -9.79 6.72
N PHE A 71 -19.58 -8.89 7.65
CA PHE A 71 -20.27 -8.78 8.92
C PHE A 71 -21.25 -7.59 8.93
N PRO A 72 -22.24 -7.60 9.85
CA PRO A 72 -23.26 -6.55 9.93
C PRO A 72 -22.73 -5.14 10.22
N CYS A 73 -21.50 -5.02 10.74
CA CYS A 73 -20.87 -3.74 11.08
C CYS A 73 -19.45 -3.67 10.48
N VAL A 74 -19.02 -2.48 10.06
CA VAL A 74 -17.74 -2.26 9.36
C VAL A 74 -16.55 -2.27 10.33
N ASN A 75 -16.82 -2.14 11.62
CA ASN A 75 -15.83 -2.13 12.68
C ASN A 75 -15.68 -3.48 13.42
N TYR A 76 -16.04 -4.58 12.77
CA TYR A 76 -15.63 -5.90 13.24
C TYR A 76 -14.10 -6.04 13.15
N GLY A 77 -13.51 -6.69 14.15
CA GLY A 77 -12.07 -6.91 14.25
C GLY A 77 -11.72 -8.40 14.22
N MET A 78 -10.42 -8.69 14.16
CA MET A 78 -9.90 -10.04 14.38
C MET A 78 -8.90 -10.02 15.52
N SER A 79 -9.07 -10.97 16.45
CA SER A 79 -8.10 -11.25 17.51
C SER A 79 -7.05 -12.21 16.98
N THR A 80 -5.78 -11.82 17.08
CA THR A 80 -4.62 -12.62 16.67
C THR A 80 -3.60 -12.70 17.78
N THR A 81 -2.82 -13.78 17.79
CA THR A 81 -1.60 -13.89 18.58
C THR A 81 -0.40 -13.93 17.65
N GLU A 82 0.57 -13.08 17.88
CA GLU A 82 1.76 -12.94 17.04
C GLU A 82 2.98 -13.54 17.73
N PHE A 83 3.80 -14.25 16.97
CA PHE A 83 5.08 -14.77 17.43
C PHE A 83 6.14 -14.48 16.37
N THR A 84 7.39 -14.34 16.82
CA THR A 84 8.54 -14.20 15.93
C THR A 84 9.53 -15.31 16.24
N ASN A 85 9.94 -16.04 15.20
CA ASN A 85 10.98 -17.06 15.31
C ASN A 85 12.05 -16.82 14.24
N GLY A 86 13.12 -16.12 14.61
CA GLY A 86 14.10 -15.63 13.65
C GLY A 86 13.48 -14.61 12.69
N LYS A 87 13.43 -14.93 11.39
CA LYS A 87 12.82 -14.10 10.34
C LYS A 87 11.41 -14.56 9.95
N GLU A 88 10.86 -15.52 10.67
CA GLU A 88 9.49 -15.99 10.47
C GLU A 88 8.52 -15.22 11.38
N LEU A 89 7.51 -14.60 10.77
CA LEU A 89 6.36 -14.03 11.44
C LEU A 89 5.24 -15.06 11.49
N ILE A 90 4.85 -15.48 12.69
CA ILE A 90 3.80 -16.48 12.91
C ILE A 90 2.57 -15.77 13.47
N ILE A 91 1.43 -15.91 12.80
CA ILE A 91 0.18 -15.26 13.15
C ILE A 91 -0.87 -16.33 13.38
N ARG A 92 -1.32 -16.45 14.63
CA ARG A 92 -2.43 -17.33 14.99
C ARG A 92 -3.72 -16.54 15.10
N PHE A 93 -4.77 -17.01 14.42
CA PHE A 93 -6.12 -16.47 14.55
C PHE A 93 -6.81 -17.05 15.79
N ASN A 94 -7.33 -16.18 16.65
CA ASN A 94 -8.03 -16.58 17.87
C ASN A 94 -9.55 -16.54 17.65
N GLU A 95 -10.10 -15.37 17.31
CA GLU A 95 -11.55 -15.18 17.14
C GLU A 95 -11.87 -13.92 16.31
N ILE A 96 -13.13 -13.82 15.89
CA ILE A 96 -13.71 -12.59 15.34
C ILE A 96 -14.23 -11.73 16.48
N LEU A 97 -13.82 -10.47 16.53
CA LEU A 97 -14.23 -9.52 17.53
C LEU A 97 -15.44 -8.72 17.04
N GLU A 98 -16.57 -8.93 17.72
CA GLU A 98 -17.76 -8.09 17.56
C GLU A 98 -17.58 -6.78 18.36
N PRO A 99 -17.82 -5.61 17.75
CA PRO A 99 -17.68 -4.35 18.44
C PRO A 99 -18.85 -4.10 19.40
N GLU A 100 -18.60 -3.44 20.54
CA GLU A 100 -19.66 -3.01 21.46
C GLU A 100 -20.67 -2.06 20.81
N VAL A 101 -20.19 -1.21 19.89
CA VAL A 101 -21.02 -0.27 19.12
C VAL A 101 -20.90 -0.61 17.64
N CYS A 102 -22.02 -0.99 17.03
CA CYS A 102 -22.10 -1.27 15.61
C CYS A 102 -22.15 0.03 14.80
N LEU A 103 -21.14 0.28 13.95
CA LEU A 103 -21.20 1.35 12.95
C LEU A 103 -22.11 0.95 11.78
N THR A 104 -22.87 1.90 11.23
CA THR A 104 -24.01 1.67 10.33
C THR A 104 -23.68 1.18 8.91
N ALA A 105 -22.49 0.63 8.68
CA ALA A 105 -22.07 0.07 7.39
C ALA A 105 -21.71 -1.40 7.59
N ILE A 106 -22.00 -2.26 6.62
CA ILE A 106 -21.53 -3.65 6.61
C ILE A 106 -20.10 -3.72 6.07
N GLY A 107 -19.30 -4.65 6.55
CA GLY A 107 -17.91 -4.80 6.10
C GLY A 107 -17.25 -6.06 6.62
N PRO A 108 -16.07 -6.43 6.08
CA PRO A 108 -15.30 -7.55 6.62
C PRO A 108 -14.73 -7.19 7.99
N ALA A 109 -14.35 -8.20 8.77
CA ALA A 109 -13.51 -7.99 9.93
C ALA A 109 -12.07 -7.71 9.48
N ILE A 110 -11.40 -6.73 10.10
CA ILE A 110 -10.06 -6.29 9.72
C ILE A 110 -9.13 -6.33 10.92
N SER A 111 -7.87 -6.71 10.69
CA SER A 111 -6.77 -6.51 11.65
C SER A 111 -5.50 -6.08 10.91
N TYR A 112 -4.59 -5.41 11.62
CA TYR A 112 -3.28 -5.01 11.11
C TYR A 112 -2.21 -5.57 12.03
N ILE A 113 -1.25 -6.27 11.44
CA ILE A 113 -0.11 -6.88 12.13
C ILE A 113 1.15 -6.12 11.73
N ASP A 114 2.05 -5.87 12.68
CA ASP A 114 3.38 -5.34 12.36
C ASP A 114 4.13 -6.32 11.45
N LEU A 115 4.66 -5.83 10.33
CA LEU A 115 5.47 -6.63 9.42
C LEU A 115 6.92 -6.13 9.45
N PRO A 116 7.81 -6.76 10.24
CA PRO A 116 9.22 -6.40 10.29
C PRO A 116 9.88 -6.51 8.92
N ILE A 117 10.74 -5.55 8.58
CA ILE A 117 11.47 -5.51 7.30
C ILE A 117 12.38 -6.73 7.09
N THR A 118 12.76 -7.42 8.16
CA THR A 118 13.62 -8.60 8.14
C THR A 118 12.85 -9.90 7.91
N THR A 119 11.52 -9.85 7.88
CA THR A 119 10.67 -11.04 7.69
C THR A 119 10.92 -11.62 6.30
N ASP A 120 11.21 -12.92 6.22
CA ASP A 120 11.33 -13.67 4.96
C ASP A 120 10.28 -14.78 4.83
N LYS A 121 9.53 -15.04 5.90
CA LYS A 121 8.46 -16.04 5.94
C LYS A 121 7.29 -15.60 6.80
N ILE A 122 6.07 -15.85 6.32
CA ILE A 122 4.83 -15.64 7.07
C ILE A 122 4.13 -16.99 7.21
N THR A 123 3.75 -17.33 8.44
CA THR A 123 2.99 -18.54 8.75
C THR A 123 1.69 -18.15 9.44
N PHE A 124 0.57 -18.56 8.86
CA PHE A 124 -0.77 -18.36 9.42
C PHE A 124 -1.30 -19.64 10.05
N ILE A 125 -1.91 -19.53 11.21
CA ILE A 125 -2.44 -20.69 11.96
C ILE A 125 -3.90 -20.42 12.34
N SER A 126 -4.79 -21.34 11.96
CA SER A 126 -6.19 -21.36 12.38
C SER A 126 -6.56 -22.77 12.84
N GLY A 127 -6.79 -22.95 14.13
CA GLY A 127 -6.92 -24.27 14.73
C GLY A 127 -5.66 -25.13 14.51
N ASN A 128 -5.83 -26.22 13.77
CA ASN A 128 -4.75 -27.12 13.33
C ASN A 128 -4.33 -26.91 11.86
N ILE A 129 -4.89 -25.91 11.19
CA ILE A 129 -4.60 -25.60 9.79
C ILE A 129 -3.48 -24.57 9.73
N ILE A 130 -2.50 -24.82 8.87
CA ILE A 130 -1.32 -23.99 8.69
C ILE A 130 -1.22 -23.59 7.22
N ASP A 131 -1.01 -22.30 6.99
CA ASP A 131 -0.70 -21.75 5.68
C ASP A 131 0.64 -21.01 5.76
N ARG A 132 1.42 -21.05 4.67
CA ARG A 132 2.79 -20.52 4.62
C ARG A 132 3.06 -19.75 3.34
N TYR A 133 3.81 -18.69 3.50
CA TYR A 133 4.26 -17.82 2.42
C TYR A 133 5.72 -17.44 2.63
N SER A 134 6.50 -17.39 1.55
CA SER A 134 7.76 -16.66 1.56
C SER A 134 7.51 -15.21 1.17
N ILE A 135 8.31 -14.31 1.73
CA ILE A 135 8.20 -12.88 1.49
C ILE A 135 9.58 -12.28 1.25
N GLU A 136 9.69 -11.44 0.22
CA GLU A 136 10.88 -10.66 -0.05
C GLU A 136 10.53 -9.18 0.14
N ILE A 137 11.27 -8.50 1.01
CA ILE A 137 11.04 -7.08 1.31
C ILE A 137 12.31 -6.32 0.97
N ASN A 138 12.22 -5.37 0.05
CA ASN A 138 13.29 -4.44 -0.26
C ASN A 138 12.78 -2.98 -0.22
N GLN A 139 13.60 -2.04 -0.71
CA GLN A 139 13.28 -0.62 -0.69
C GLN A 139 12.25 -0.22 -1.75
N GLU A 140 12.08 -1.01 -2.82
CA GLU A 140 11.21 -0.70 -3.95
C GLU A 140 9.87 -1.42 -3.88
N LYS A 141 9.85 -2.67 -3.42
CA LYS A 141 8.65 -3.51 -3.39
C LYS A 141 8.72 -4.62 -2.36
N ILE A 142 7.55 -5.20 -2.13
CA ILE A 142 7.33 -6.43 -1.37
C ILE A 142 6.75 -7.48 -2.31
N CYS A 143 7.35 -8.67 -2.31
CA CYS A 143 6.89 -9.82 -3.07
C CYS A 143 6.48 -10.95 -2.12
N ILE A 144 5.30 -11.54 -2.33
CA ILE A 144 4.76 -12.68 -1.58
C ILE A 144 4.62 -13.86 -2.53
N SER A 145 5.22 -14.99 -2.14
CA SER A 145 5.12 -16.25 -2.86
C SER A 145 4.43 -17.29 -1.98
N LEU A 146 3.42 -17.96 -2.54
CA LEU A 146 2.69 -19.03 -1.88
C LEU A 146 3.61 -20.25 -1.69
N ILE A 147 3.67 -20.77 -0.47
CA ILE A 147 4.28 -22.08 -0.17
C ILE A 147 3.16 -23.11 -0.01
N GLU A 148 2.20 -22.85 0.88
CA GLU A 148 0.99 -23.66 1.05
C GLU A 148 -0.16 -22.79 1.55
N ASN A 149 -1.39 -23.09 1.12
CA ASN A 149 -2.57 -22.47 1.71
C ASN A 149 -3.79 -23.38 1.71
N ASN A 150 -4.69 -23.09 2.63
CA ASN A 150 -5.94 -23.79 2.86
C ASN A 150 -7.06 -22.81 3.22
N PHE A 151 -6.75 -21.74 3.95
CA PHE A 151 -7.74 -20.78 4.46
C PHE A 151 -7.32 -19.31 4.24
N THR A 152 -6.09 -19.06 3.77
CA THR A 152 -5.58 -17.73 3.50
C THR A 152 -5.30 -17.50 2.02
N SER A 153 -5.37 -16.24 1.57
CA SER A 153 -5.04 -15.85 0.20
C SER A 153 -4.48 -14.42 0.15
N SER A 154 -3.40 -14.21 -0.60
CA SER A 154 -2.89 -12.85 -0.82
C SER A 154 -3.73 -12.14 -1.87
N LEU A 155 -4.19 -10.92 -1.56
CA LEU A 155 -4.88 -10.06 -2.53
C LEU A 155 -3.92 -9.51 -3.59
N HIS A 156 -2.67 -9.28 -3.19
CA HIS A 156 -1.63 -8.75 -4.06
C HIS A 156 -0.31 -9.47 -3.74
N THR A 157 0.20 -10.23 -4.71
CA THR A 157 1.50 -10.91 -4.60
C THR A 157 2.66 -9.92 -4.69
N ILE A 158 2.46 -8.75 -5.31
CA ILE A 158 3.46 -7.69 -5.36
C ILE A 158 2.82 -6.36 -4.95
N THR A 159 3.46 -5.65 -4.04
CA THR A 159 3.08 -4.29 -3.63
C THR A 159 4.32 -3.40 -3.64
N PHE A 160 4.26 -2.26 -4.33
CA PHE A 160 5.36 -1.30 -4.32
C PHE A 160 5.46 -0.61 -2.95
N ARG A 161 6.68 -0.24 -2.57
CA ARG A 161 6.96 0.62 -1.42
C ARG A 161 6.77 2.07 -1.81
N ILE A 162 6.39 2.89 -0.84
CA ILE A 162 6.31 4.34 -0.97
C ILE A 162 7.74 4.89 -1.02
N PRO A 163 8.17 5.50 -2.14
CA PRO A 163 9.52 6.07 -2.21
C PRO A 163 9.65 7.27 -1.26
N GLU A 164 10.80 7.39 -0.59
CA GLU A 164 11.09 8.58 0.22
C GLU A 164 11.12 9.84 -0.67
N ASN A 165 10.74 10.97 -0.09
CA ASN A 165 10.63 12.26 -0.78
C ASN A 165 9.73 12.22 -2.03
N SER A 166 8.70 11.36 -2.01
CA SER A 166 7.70 11.32 -3.08
C SER A 166 6.35 11.92 -2.67
N PHE A 167 5.53 12.23 -3.66
CA PHE A 167 4.11 12.49 -3.49
C PHE A 167 3.30 12.03 -4.70
N ALA A 168 2.03 11.75 -4.47
CA ALA A 168 1.04 11.54 -5.50
C ALA A 168 0.22 12.82 -5.74
N TYR A 169 0.00 13.14 -7.01
CA TYR A 169 -1.00 14.08 -7.49
C TYR A 169 -2.21 13.29 -7.98
N VAL A 170 -3.37 13.58 -7.38
CA VAL A 170 -4.64 12.90 -7.66
C VAL A 170 -5.68 13.96 -7.97
N CYS A 171 -6.40 13.81 -9.08
CA CYS A 171 -7.39 14.77 -9.52
C CYS A 171 -8.68 14.09 -9.95
N GLY A 172 -9.81 14.71 -9.62
CA GLY A 172 -11.10 14.34 -10.15
C GLY A 172 -11.86 15.58 -10.54
N THR A 173 -12.53 15.47 -11.68
CA THR A 173 -13.21 16.58 -12.32
C THR A 173 -14.62 16.17 -12.74
N ASN A 174 -15.37 17.15 -13.22
CA ASN A 174 -16.56 16.91 -14.02
C ASN A 174 -16.17 16.71 -15.49
N SER A 175 -17.15 16.39 -16.33
CA SER A 175 -16.96 16.20 -17.77
C SER A 175 -16.67 17.51 -18.53
N ASN A 176 -16.99 18.67 -17.95
CA ASN A 176 -16.86 19.99 -18.60
C ASN A 176 -15.64 20.81 -18.16
N ASN A 177 -14.86 20.32 -17.19
CA ASN A 177 -13.71 21.02 -16.61
C ASN A 177 -12.50 20.10 -16.45
N THR A 178 -12.36 19.13 -17.37
CA THR A 178 -11.25 18.17 -17.41
C THR A 178 -9.88 18.83 -17.65
N SER A 179 -9.83 20.07 -18.15
CA SER A 179 -8.58 20.80 -18.37
C SER A 179 -7.81 21.04 -17.06
N ILE A 180 -8.53 21.25 -15.94
CA ILE A 180 -7.98 21.51 -14.61
C ILE A 180 -6.91 20.48 -14.23
N TYR A 181 -7.10 19.22 -14.62
CA TYR A 181 -6.12 18.16 -14.38
C TYR A 181 -4.76 18.45 -15.04
N ASN A 182 -4.76 18.79 -16.34
CA ASN A 182 -3.54 19.07 -17.09
C ASN A 182 -2.96 20.43 -16.74
N ASP A 183 -3.81 21.41 -16.41
CA ASP A 183 -3.39 22.76 -16.03
C ASP A 183 -2.55 22.72 -14.75
N PHE A 184 -3.02 22.01 -13.71
CA PHE A 184 -2.24 21.84 -12.48
C PHE A 184 -1.05 20.89 -12.66
N LEU A 185 -1.20 19.83 -13.46
CA LEU A 185 -0.08 18.92 -13.77
C LEU A 185 1.08 19.68 -14.42
N THR A 186 0.79 20.62 -15.32
CA THR A 186 1.80 21.46 -15.98
C THR A 186 2.59 22.29 -14.96
N ILE A 187 1.95 22.78 -13.89
CA ILE A 187 2.63 23.51 -12.81
C ILE A 187 3.64 22.59 -12.09
N LEU A 188 3.25 21.33 -11.83
CA LEU A 188 4.14 20.35 -11.20
C LEU A 188 5.32 20.01 -12.12
N GLU A 189 5.07 19.76 -13.41
CA GLU A 189 6.09 19.39 -14.40
C GLU A 189 7.07 20.52 -14.73
N GLN A 190 6.65 21.78 -14.58
CA GLN A 190 7.51 22.96 -14.79
C GLN A 190 8.39 23.30 -13.59
N ASN A 191 8.11 22.73 -12.41
CA ASN A 191 8.94 22.93 -11.24
C ASN A 191 10.21 22.07 -11.32
N PRO A 192 11.41 22.67 -11.40
CA PRO A 192 12.66 21.93 -11.57
C PRO A 192 13.04 21.04 -10.36
N ASP A 193 12.43 21.28 -9.20
CA ASP A 193 12.66 20.48 -7.99
C ASP A 193 11.78 19.24 -7.93
N PHE A 194 10.88 19.04 -8.89
CA PHE A 194 10.03 17.85 -9.00
C PHE A 194 10.39 17.02 -10.22
N VAL A 195 10.57 15.71 -9.99
CA VAL A 195 10.85 14.74 -11.05
C VAL A 195 9.72 13.72 -11.08
N GLY A 196 9.00 13.67 -12.20
CA GLY A 196 7.96 12.67 -12.42
C GLY A 196 8.54 11.25 -12.54
N PHE A 197 7.84 10.26 -12.00
CA PHE A 197 8.20 8.85 -12.14
C PHE A 197 6.97 7.95 -12.29
N GLU A 198 7.20 6.72 -12.73
CA GLU A 198 6.20 5.66 -12.81
C GLU A 198 6.66 4.44 -12.02
N PHE A 199 5.72 3.66 -11.48
CA PHE A 199 6.03 2.38 -10.87
C PHE A 199 6.22 1.34 -11.98
N GLU A 200 7.45 0.86 -12.16
CA GLU A 200 7.78 -0.08 -13.22
C GLU A 200 7.46 -1.53 -12.85
N GLY A 201 6.73 -2.22 -13.73
CA GLY A 201 6.37 -3.64 -13.58
C GLY A 201 5.00 -3.88 -12.96
N GLU A 202 4.75 -5.13 -12.58
CA GLU A 202 3.48 -5.54 -11.95
C GLU A 202 3.53 -5.32 -10.44
N GLY A 203 2.47 -4.74 -9.88
CA GLY A 203 2.31 -4.59 -8.44
C GLY A 203 1.25 -3.58 -8.07
N ARG A 204 0.71 -3.68 -6.85
CA ARG A 204 -0.18 -2.67 -6.29
C ARG A 204 0.62 -1.39 -5.99
N ILE A 205 0.13 -0.26 -6.50
CA ILE A 205 0.67 1.07 -6.18
C ILE A 205 0.21 1.47 -4.77
N PRO A 206 1.12 1.94 -3.88
CA PRO A 206 0.79 2.25 -2.48
C PRO A 206 0.18 3.65 -2.28
N TYR A 207 -0.08 4.37 -3.38
CA TYR A 207 -0.74 5.66 -3.39
C TYR A 207 -2.22 5.54 -3.81
N PRO A 208 -3.07 6.52 -3.47
CA PRO A 208 -4.44 6.57 -3.99
C PRO A 208 -4.42 6.69 -5.51
N GLU A 209 -5.20 5.86 -6.20
CA GLU A 209 -5.31 5.88 -7.67
C GLU A 209 -6.40 6.86 -8.18
N SER A 210 -7.30 7.28 -7.29
CA SER A 210 -8.41 8.18 -7.63
C SER A 210 -8.77 9.09 -6.47
N SER A 211 -9.41 10.22 -6.81
CA SER A 211 -10.03 11.13 -5.85
C SER A 211 -11.46 10.68 -5.60
N SER A 212 -11.97 10.91 -4.39
CA SER A 212 -13.32 10.45 -4.01
C SER A 212 -14.41 11.23 -4.74
N GLY A 213 -15.36 10.53 -5.37
CA GLY A 213 -16.70 11.07 -5.66
C GLY A 213 -16.88 11.86 -6.96
N ASN A 214 -15.96 11.77 -7.92
CA ASN A 214 -16.00 12.60 -9.14
C ASN A 214 -16.53 11.85 -10.37
N TRP A 215 -17.14 12.58 -11.32
CA TRP A 215 -17.65 11.98 -12.56
C TRP A 215 -16.52 11.54 -13.51
N VAL A 216 -15.36 12.21 -13.45
CA VAL A 216 -14.17 11.86 -14.21
C VAL A 216 -12.99 11.76 -13.24
N ASN A 217 -12.49 10.55 -13.03
CA ASN A 217 -11.26 10.30 -12.28
C ASN A 217 -10.08 10.26 -13.26
N HIS A 218 -9.13 11.18 -13.08
CA HIS A 218 -7.94 11.22 -13.90
C HIS A 218 -6.88 10.25 -13.36
N PRO A 219 -5.98 9.73 -14.21
CA PRO A 219 -4.85 8.94 -13.76
C PRO A 219 -4.02 9.72 -12.72
N SER A 220 -3.61 9.04 -11.65
CA SER A 220 -2.70 9.64 -10.68
C SER A 220 -1.30 9.80 -11.26
N LYS A 221 -0.57 10.83 -10.82
CA LYS A 221 0.82 11.09 -11.19
C LYS A 221 1.71 11.12 -9.95
N PHE A 222 2.96 10.71 -10.10
CA PHE A 222 3.88 10.56 -8.98
C PHE A 222 5.15 11.36 -9.23
N PHE A 223 5.65 12.01 -8.20
CA PHE A 223 6.81 12.89 -8.26
C PHE A 223 7.73 12.62 -7.09
N ILE A 224 9.04 12.76 -7.32
CA ILE A 224 10.07 12.88 -6.30
C ILE A 224 10.45 14.36 -6.17
N TYR A 225 10.68 14.85 -4.96
CA TYR A 225 11.23 16.17 -4.70
C TYR A 225 12.64 16.12 -4.12
N SER A 226 13.50 17.04 -4.56
CA SER A 226 14.84 17.25 -3.98
C SER A 226 14.83 18.20 -2.79
N ASP A 227 13.88 19.13 -2.74
CA ASP A 227 13.78 20.15 -1.68
C ASP A 227 12.42 20.09 -0.98
N PHE A 228 12.46 19.81 0.33
CA PHE A 228 11.27 19.78 1.17
C PHE A 228 10.59 21.16 1.31
N GLN A 229 11.36 22.26 1.23
CA GLN A 229 10.79 23.61 1.25
C GLN A 229 9.95 23.88 0.00
N GLU A 230 10.41 23.46 -1.17
CA GLU A 230 9.65 23.57 -2.41
C GLU A 230 8.41 22.68 -2.39
N PHE A 231 8.52 21.45 -1.87
CA PHE A 231 7.35 20.61 -1.63
C PHE A 231 6.32 21.31 -0.71
N ASN A 232 6.76 21.97 0.37
CA ASN A 232 5.84 22.68 1.27
C ASN A 232 5.14 23.88 0.62
N LYS A 233 5.75 24.53 -0.38
CA LYS A 233 5.08 25.61 -1.12
C LYS A 233 3.89 25.12 -1.93
N LEU A 234 3.76 23.82 -2.21
CA LEU A 234 2.61 23.26 -2.91
C LEU A 234 1.28 23.54 -2.20
N ALA A 235 1.28 23.72 -0.87
CA ALA A 235 0.09 24.13 -0.14
C ALA A 235 -0.47 25.46 -0.69
N ASN A 236 0.37 26.50 -0.76
CA ASN A 236 -0.02 27.81 -1.27
C ASN A 236 -0.30 27.79 -2.77
N ILE A 237 0.53 27.11 -3.55
CA ILE A 237 0.34 26.98 -5.01
C ILE A 237 -1.01 26.31 -5.30
N LEU A 238 -1.38 25.28 -4.54
CA LEU A 238 -2.67 24.62 -4.68
C LEU A 238 -3.82 25.54 -4.26
N ASN A 239 -3.69 26.25 -3.13
CA ASN A 239 -4.72 27.19 -2.67
C ASN A 239 -4.98 28.29 -3.71
N ASP A 240 -3.92 28.91 -4.22
CA ASP A 240 -4.01 29.98 -5.23
C ASP A 240 -4.63 29.47 -6.54
N PHE A 241 -4.15 28.33 -7.04
CA PHE A 241 -4.70 27.72 -8.25
C PHE A 241 -6.18 27.36 -8.08
N SER A 242 -6.55 26.80 -6.93
CA SER A 242 -7.92 26.38 -6.64
C SER A 242 -8.87 27.58 -6.57
N ALA A 243 -8.44 28.68 -5.93
CA ALA A 243 -9.24 29.90 -5.82
C ALA A 243 -9.55 30.54 -7.18
N GLU A 244 -8.63 30.41 -8.15
CA GLU A 244 -8.81 30.96 -9.49
C GLU A 244 -9.58 30.01 -10.44
N ASN A 245 -9.36 28.69 -10.32
CA ASN A 245 -9.78 27.73 -11.35
C ASN A 245 -10.88 26.76 -10.91
N ILE A 246 -11.14 26.63 -9.60
CA ILE A 246 -12.12 25.68 -9.05
C ILE A 246 -13.25 26.46 -8.39
N VAL A 247 -14.44 26.35 -8.97
CA VAL A 247 -15.66 26.89 -8.35
C VAL A 247 -15.96 26.10 -7.08
N GLU A 248 -16.24 26.82 -5.99
CA GLU A 248 -16.60 26.23 -4.70
C GLU A 248 -17.76 25.23 -4.85
N ASN A 249 -17.68 24.08 -4.19
CA ASN A 249 -18.69 23.02 -4.23
C ASN A 249 -19.00 22.47 -5.64
N SER A 250 -18.11 22.66 -6.61
CA SER A 250 -18.30 22.16 -7.99
C SER A 250 -18.09 20.65 -8.13
N GLY A 251 -17.57 19.97 -7.11
CA GLY A 251 -17.17 18.57 -7.20
C GLY A 251 -15.88 18.37 -8.00
N VAL A 252 -15.03 19.39 -8.14
CA VAL A 252 -13.65 19.23 -8.62
C VAL A 252 -12.72 19.15 -7.42
N THR A 253 -11.83 18.17 -7.42
CA THR A 253 -10.91 17.94 -6.32
C THR A 253 -9.50 17.69 -6.83
N ILE A 254 -8.52 18.39 -6.27
CA ILE A 254 -7.10 18.06 -6.37
C ILE A 254 -6.61 17.68 -4.98
N ALA A 255 -5.90 16.57 -4.90
CA ALA A 255 -5.26 16.09 -3.69
C ALA A 255 -3.78 15.81 -3.97
N ILE A 256 -2.91 16.28 -3.07
CA ILE A 256 -1.49 15.97 -3.03
C ILE A 256 -1.28 15.12 -1.77
N SER A 257 -0.69 13.93 -1.91
CA SER A 257 -0.43 13.02 -0.79
C SER A 257 1.05 12.64 -0.76
N SER A 258 1.77 13.09 0.26
CA SER A 258 3.20 12.83 0.43
C SER A 258 3.49 11.49 1.10
N TRP A 259 4.68 10.98 0.85
CA TRP A 259 5.24 9.77 1.44
C TRP A 259 5.29 9.79 2.99
N ASN A 260 5.28 10.97 3.60
CA ASN A 260 5.36 11.16 5.04
C ASN A 260 4.03 11.64 5.65
N ASN A 261 2.91 11.35 4.98
CA ASN A 261 1.54 11.69 5.41
C ASN A 261 1.17 13.18 5.38
N ILE A 262 2.00 14.06 4.81
CA ILE A 262 1.56 15.43 4.51
C ILE A 262 0.56 15.38 3.36
N ARG A 263 -0.56 16.10 3.50
CA ARG A 263 -1.61 16.15 2.48
C ARG A 263 -2.06 17.56 2.23
N TYR A 264 -2.23 17.92 0.96
CA TYR A 264 -2.84 19.18 0.54
C TYR A 264 -4.07 18.90 -0.30
N TYR A 265 -5.12 19.70 -0.09
CA TYR A 265 -6.42 19.51 -0.70
C TYR A 265 -6.97 20.82 -1.26
N SER A 266 -7.50 20.82 -2.48
CA SER A 266 -8.05 22.03 -3.12
C SER A 266 -9.28 22.62 -2.43
N TRP A 267 -9.85 21.94 -1.43
CA TRP A 267 -11.08 22.33 -0.73
C TRP A 267 -10.86 22.64 0.76
N ILE A 268 -9.61 22.71 1.22
CA ILE A 268 -9.24 23.09 2.58
C ILE A 268 -8.17 24.17 2.48
N ASP A 269 -8.24 25.18 3.34
CA ASP A 269 -7.13 26.12 3.51
C ASP A 269 -5.94 25.34 4.11
N ASN A 270 -4.96 25.04 3.26
CA ASN A 270 -3.77 24.25 3.61
C ASN A 270 -2.69 25.07 4.32
#